data_AF-A0A0V0H5H2-F1
#
_entry.id   AF-A0A0V0H5H2-F1
#
_cell.length_a   1.000
_cell.length_b   1.000
_cell.length_c   1.000
_cell.angle_alpha   90.00
_cell.angle_beta   90.00
_cell.angle_gamma   90.00
#
_symmetry.space_group_name_H-M   'P 1'
#
loop_
_entity.id
_entity.type
_entity.pdbx_description
1 polymer ?
#
loop_
_entity_poly.entity_id
_entity_poly.type
_entity_poly.pdbx_seq_one_letter_code
_entity_poly.pdbx_strand_id
1 'polypeptide(L)'
;MYPINVVNNVSWLATILGGEVGTLPATYLGLPLGAKSMSIDIWNNVIEKCEKKLARWKTQYLSMGGRLTLINSVLDALPTYMMSLFPIPPGVTKRLDSIRRKFLWQGNKEKKGFHLVKWKSVISGKKNGGLGIKNLNLQSKALQMKWLWKYANGNQLLWERVIEAKYILEDKWMTKEVTTPYGVSLWRSIRNLWDEVKNNSKVKVFDGRKTMFWK
;
A
#
# COMPACT_ATOMS: atom_id res chain seq x y z
N MET A 1 6.33 -4.44 -25.65
CA MET A 1 7.64 -4.50 -24.97
C MET A 1 7.91 -3.17 -24.28
N TYR A 2 8.21 -3.18 -22.97
CA TYR A 2 8.54 -1.96 -22.23
C TYR A 2 10.04 -1.93 -21.92
N PRO A 3 10.81 -0.94 -22.41
CA PRO A 3 12.23 -0.85 -22.08
C PRO A 3 12.41 -0.42 -20.63
N ILE A 4 13.20 -1.18 -19.88
CA ILE A 4 13.64 -0.81 -18.52
C ILE A 4 15.07 -0.26 -18.68
N ASN A 5 15.23 1.05 -18.51
CA ASN A 5 16.44 1.82 -18.84
C ASN A 5 16.67 1.98 -20.36
N VAL A 6 17.89 2.31 -20.76
CA VAL A 6 18.29 2.49 -22.16
C VAL A 6 18.58 1.10 -22.75
N VAL A 7 17.71 0.66 -23.65
CA VAL A 7 17.88 -0.58 -24.41
C VAL A 7 17.98 -0.20 -25.88
N ASN A 8 19.07 -0.56 -26.54
CA ASN A 8 19.24 -0.34 -27.97
C ASN A 8 18.41 -1.38 -28.76
N ASN A 9 17.91 -1.03 -29.94
CA ASN A 9 17.19 -1.93 -30.87
C ASN A 9 15.88 -2.54 -30.34
N VAL A 10 15.19 -1.86 -29.42
CA VAL A 10 13.90 -2.34 -28.86
C VAL A 10 12.83 -2.48 -29.94
N SER A 11 12.83 -1.59 -30.94
CA SER A 11 11.92 -1.66 -32.09
C SER A 11 12.11 -2.95 -32.89
N TRP A 12 13.35 -3.32 -33.19
CA TRP A 12 13.67 -4.56 -33.90
C TRP A 12 13.26 -5.81 -33.12
N LEU A 13 13.53 -5.85 -31.81
CA LEU A 13 13.09 -6.94 -30.94
C LEU A 13 11.56 -7.05 -30.88
N ALA A 14 10.87 -5.92 -30.83
CA ALA A 14 9.41 -5.89 -30.82
C ALA A 14 8.82 -6.46 -32.12
N THR A 15 9.42 -6.14 -33.27
CA THR A 15 9.05 -6.72 -34.57
C THR A 15 9.22 -8.24 -34.60
N ILE A 16 10.32 -8.79 -34.09
CA ILE A 16 10.56 -10.24 -34.06
C ILE A 16 9.55 -10.95 -33.15
N LEU A 17 9.26 -10.37 -32.00
CA LEU A 17 8.33 -10.94 -31.03
C LEU A 17 6.86 -10.66 -31.37
N GLY A 18 6.58 -9.96 -32.48
CA GLY A 18 5.22 -9.60 -32.92
C GLY A 18 4.49 -8.66 -31.96
N GLY A 19 5.20 -7.81 -31.23
CA GLY A 19 4.62 -6.88 -30.23
C GLY A 19 4.94 -5.42 -30.51
N GLU A 20 4.24 -4.51 -29.83
CA GLU A 20 4.47 -3.05 -29.91
C GLU A 20 5.37 -2.55 -28.78
N VAL A 21 6.10 -1.45 -29.00
CA VAL A 21 6.92 -0.81 -27.95
C VAL A 21 6.05 0.14 -27.12
N GLY A 22 5.96 -0.12 -25.82
CA GLY A 22 5.22 0.73 -24.88
C GLY A 22 6.14 1.71 -24.14
N THR A 23 5.59 2.84 -23.71
CA THR A 23 6.29 3.86 -22.93
C THR A 23 5.90 3.79 -21.44
N LEU A 24 6.86 4.09 -20.56
CA LEU A 24 6.59 4.27 -19.13
C LEU A 24 6.27 5.75 -18.86
N PRO A 25 5.36 6.05 -17.91
CA PRO A 25 4.68 5.13 -17.01
C PRO A 25 3.45 4.43 -17.64
N ALA A 26 3.28 3.14 -17.36
CA ALA A 26 2.18 2.31 -17.88
C ALA A 26 1.37 1.67 -16.75
N THR A 27 0.08 1.39 -16.94
CA THR A 27 -0.74 0.73 -15.91
C THR A 27 -0.72 -0.79 -16.11
N TYR A 28 -0.24 -1.54 -15.12
CA TYR A 28 -0.26 -2.99 -15.11
C TYR A 28 -1.00 -3.52 -13.89
N LEU A 29 -2.03 -4.36 -14.11
CA LEU A 29 -2.90 -4.89 -13.06
C LEU A 29 -3.44 -3.82 -12.09
N GLY A 30 -3.66 -2.60 -12.60
CA GLY A 30 -4.16 -1.47 -11.81
C GLY A 30 -3.09 -0.68 -11.02
N LEU A 31 -1.80 -0.96 -11.21
CA LEU A 31 -0.68 -0.20 -10.64
C LEU A 31 0.11 0.52 -11.73
N PRO A 32 0.59 1.75 -11.48
CA PRO A 32 1.48 2.41 -12.41
C PRO A 32 2.90 1.84 -12.30
N LEU A 33 3.37 1.24 -13.39
CA LEU A 33 4.76 0.86 -13.62
C LEU A 33 5.58 2.09 -14.00
N GLY A 34 6.79 2.20 -13.45
CA GLY A 34 7.72 3.29 -13.77
C GLY A 34 7.34 4.66 -13.18
N ALA A 35 6.27 4.74 -12.38
CA ALA A 35 5.93 5.98 -11.67
C ALA A 35 6.87 6.21 -10.47
N LYS A 36 7.04 7.47 -10.08
CA LYS A 36 7.84 7.84 -8.89
C LYS A 36 7.14 7.30 -7.63
N SER A 37 7.81 6.40 -6.89
CA SER A 37 7.26 5.61 -5.76
C SER A 37 6.56 6.41 -4.64
N MET A 38 6.72 7.73 -4.57
CA MET A 38 6.07 8.60 -3.59
C MET A 38 5.16 9.69 -4.20
N SER A 39 4.87 9.63 -5.51
CA SER A 39 3.97 10.62 -6.10
C SER A 39 2.54 10.45 -5.58
N ILE A 40 1.90 11.59 -5.28
CA ILE A 40 0.48 11.67 -4.96
C ILE A 40 -0.36 11.23 -6.17
N ASP A 41 0.14 11.45 -7.39
CA ASP A 41 -0.58 11.19 -8.64
C ASP A 41 -0.96 9.71 -8.81
N ILE A 42 -0.12 8.82 -8.27
CA ILE A 42 -0.34 7.37 -8.25
C ILE A 42 -1.68 7.04 -7.55
N TRP A 43 -2.08 7.84 -6.56
CA TRP A 43 -3.27 7.62 -5.75
C TRP A 43 -4.52 8.27 -6.33
N ASN A 44 -4.41 9.14 -7.34
CA ASN A 44 -5.57 9.82 -7.94
C ASN A 44 -6.59 8.82 -8.48
N ASN A 45 -6.14 7.75 -9.15
CA ASN A 45 -7.02 6.69 -9.64
C ASN A 45 -7.81 6.02 -8.50
N VAL A 46 -7.20 5.80 -7.34
CA VAL A 46 -7.89 5.22 -6.17
C VAL A 46 -8.92 6.19 -5.60
N ILE A 47 -8.56 7.46 -5.49
CA ILE A 47 -9.44 8.53 -5.02
C ILE A 47 -10.65 8.65 -5.94
N GLU A 48 -10.44 8.74 -7.25
CA GLU A 48 -11.50 8.81 -8.25
C GLU A 48 -12.41 7.58 -8.21
N LYS A 49 -11.84 6.38 -8.04
CA LYS A 49 -12.64 5.16 -7.86
C LYS A 49 -13.52 5.23 -6.62
N CYS A 50 -13.01 5.78 -5.50
CA CYS A 50 -13.81 6.00 -4.29
C CYS A 50 -14.93 7.00 -4.56
N GLU A 51 -14.62 8.15 -5.16
CA GLU A 51 -15.60 9.21 -5.49
C GLU A 51 -16.68 8.69 -6.45
N LYS A 52 -16.30 7.94 -7.50
CA LYS A 52 -17.24 7.30 -8.45
C LYS A 52 -18.15 6.26 -7.78
N LYS A 53 -17.63 5.46 -6.84
CA LYS A 53 -18.45 4.50 -6.08
C LYS A 53 -19.47 5.23 -5.19
N LEU A 54 -19.04 6.31 -4.55
CA LEU A 54 -19.91 7.14 -3.71
C LEU A 54 -21.01 7.83 -4.53
N ALA A 55 -20.69 8.39 -5.69
CA ALA A 55 -21.67 9.04 -6.56
C ALA A 55 -22.76 8.06 -7.04
N ARG A 56 -22.42 6.78 -7.23
CA ARG A 56 -23.39 5.72 -7.59
C ARG A 56 -24.25 5.28 -6.41
N TRP A 57 -23.76 5.41 -5.18
CA TRP A 57 -24.53 5.04 -4.00
C TRP A 57 -25.50 6.15 -3.65
N LYS A 58 -26.79 5.90 -3.84
CA LYS A 58 -27.86 6.78 -3.38
C LYS A 58 -27.88 6.80 -1.85
N THR A 59 -27.05 7.66 -1.24
CA THR A 59 -26.90 7.85 0.21
C THR A 59 -28.23 8.10 0.93
N GLN A 60 -29.26 8.57 0.22
CA GLN A 60 -30.60 8.80 0.74
C GLN A 60 -31.32 7.54 1.22
N TYR A 61 -30.97 6.36 0.69
CA TYR A 61 -31.61 5.10 1.07
C TYR A 61 -30.79 4.26 2.06
N LEU A 62 -29.65 4.79 2.53
CA LEU A 62 -28.74 4.05 3.38
C LEU A 62 -28.80 4.54 4.82
N SER A 63 -29.08 3.62 5.74
CA SER A 63 -28.93 3.86 7.17
C SER A 63 -27.48 4.19 7.53
N MET A 64 -27.26 4.75 8.72
CA MET A 64 -25.91 4.97 9.25
C MET A 64 -25.09 3.67 9.27
N GLY A 65 -25.73 2.57 9.69
CA GLY A 65 -25.11 1.23 9.69
C GLY A 65 -24.77 0.75 8.28
N GLY A 66 -25.67 0.93 7.30
CA GLY A 66 -25.40 0.57 5.90
C GLY A 66 -24.21 1.34 5.31
N ARG A 67 -24.10 2.64 5.60
CA ARG A 67 -22.96 3.46 5.20
C ARG A 67 -21.66 3.00 5.84
N LEU A 68 -21.67 2.71 7.15
CA LEU A 68 -20.52 2.16 7.86
C LEU A 68 -20.06 0.83 7.24
N THR A 69 -20.99 -0.06 6.92
CA THR A 69 -20.69 -1.34 6.26
C THR A 69 -20.01 -1.13 4.91
N LEU A 70 -20.52 -0.21 4.07
CA LEU A 70 -19.93 0.10 2.77
C LEU A 70 -18.54 0.74 2.87
N ILE A 71 -18.29 1.55 3.90
CA ILE A 71 -16.94 2.08 4.17
C ILE A 71 -15.99 0.91 4.41
N ASN A 72 -16.34 0.01 5.33
CA ASN A 72 -15.47 -1.08 5.76
C ASN A 72 -15.25 -2.15 4.67
N SER A 73 -16.27 -2.43 3.86
CA SER A 73 -16.22 -3.48 2.84
C SER A 73 -15.64 -3.00 1.51
N VAL A 74 -15.89 -1.75 1.12
CA VAL A 74 -15.51 -1.23 -0.20
C VAL A 74 -14.45 -0.13 -0.10
N LEU A 75 -14.73 0.98 0.60
CA LEU A 75 -13.82 2.13 0.61
C LEU A 75 -12.48 1.84 1.32
N ASP A 76 -12.48 0.94 2.30
CA ASP A 76 -11.28 0.44 2.96
C ASP A 76 -10.53 -0.58 2.10
N ALA A 77 -11.23 -1.33 1.26
CA ALA A 77 -10.63 -2.35 0.39
C ALA A 77 -9.96 -1.74 -0.86
N LEU A 78 -10.55 -0.70 -1.45
CA LEU A 78 -10.03 -0.04 -2.67
C LEU A 78 -8.55 0.37 -2.59
N PRO A 79 -8.07 1.08 -1.54
CA PRO A 79 -6.67 1.45 -1.43
C PRO A 79 -5.77 0.29 -0.99
N THR A 80 -6.31 -0.84 -0.51
CA THR A 80 -5.53 -1.92 0.13
C THR A 80 -4.46 -2.49 -0.80
N TYR A 81 -4.78 -2.65 -2.08
CA TYR A 81 -3.83 -3.16 -3.06
C TYR A 81 -2.63 -2.22 -3.23
N MET A 82 -2.88 -0.93 -3.41
CA MET A 82 -1.81 0.08 -3.52
C MET A 82 -1.04 0.24 -2.21
N MET A 83 -1.72 0.26 -1.06
CA MET A 83 -1.10 0.39 0.27
C MET A 83 -0.16 -0.75 0.63
N SER A 84 -0.33 -1.93 -0.01
CA SER A 84 0.55 -3.06 0.21
C SER A 84 1.94 -2.88 -0.41
N LEU A 85 2.07 -1.98 -1.39
CA LEU A 85 3.28 -1.75 -2.17
C LEU A 85 3.84 -0.34 -1.93
N PHE A 86 2.97 0.67 -1.91
CA PHE A 86 3.35 2.07 -1.75
C PHE A 86 2.88 2.59 -0.39
N PRO A 87 3.75 3.31 0.36
CA PRO A 87 3.31 4.01 1.55
C PRO A 87 2.30 5.08 1.17
N ILE A 88 1.22 5.16 1.92
CA ILE A 88 0.18 6.16 1.66
C ILE A 88 0.66 7.56 2.12
N PRO A 89 0.73 8.57 1.23
CA PRO A 89 1.13 9.92 1.62
C PRO A 89 0.11 10.55 2.56
N PRO A 90 0.53 11.38 3.54
CA PRO A 90 -0.39 12.02 4.49
C PRO A 90 -1.50 12.83 3.82
N GLY A 91 -1.23 13.47 2.67
CA GLY A 91 -2.23 14.22 1.89
C GLY A 91 -3.33 13.31 1.33
N VAL A 92 -2.96 12.14 0.81
CA VAL A 92 -3.89 11.13 0.29
C VAL A 92 -4.73 10.55 1.44
N THR A 93 -4.09 10.22 2.57
CA THR A 93 -4.81 9.75 3.76
C THR A 93 -5.87 10.76 4.21
N LYS A 94 -5.49 12.04 4.33
CA LYS A 94 -6.43 13.12 4.70
C LYS A 94 -7.60 13.23 3.72
N ARG A 95 -7.34 13.10 2.42
CA ARG A 95 -8.38 13.18 1.39
C ARG A 95 -9.34 11.98 1.46
N LEU A 96 -8.83 10.76 1.56
CA LEU A 96 -9.65 9.55 1.72
C LEU A 96 -10.45 9.57 3.03
N ASP A 97 -9.85 10.01 4.13
CA ASP A 97 -10.55 10.20 5.41
C ASP A 97 -11.67 11.24 5.30
N SER A 98 -11.44 12.34 4.58
CA SER A 98 -12.47 13.35 4.31
C SER A 98 -13.64 12.76 3.54
N ILE A 99 -13.36 11.97 2.50
CA ILE A 99 -14.36 11.28 1.68
C ILE A 99 -15.19 10.32 2.55
N ARG A 100 -14.55 9.46 3.35
CA ARG A 100 -15.23 8.50 4.23
C ARG A 100 -16.06 9.20 5.31
N ARG A 101 -15.52 10.27 5.90
CA ARG A 101 -16.19 11.06 6.94
C ARG A 101 -17.42 11.77 6.40
N LYS A 102 -17.32 12.39 5.21
CA LYS A 102 -18.47 13.01 4.54
C LYS A 102 -19.54 11.98 4.25
N PHE A 103 -19.17 10.83 3.68
CA PHE A 103 -20.14 9.77 3.41
C PHE A 103 -20.84 9.28 4.69
N LEU A 104 -20.09 9.04 5.76
CA LEU A 104 -20.61 8.57 7.04
C LEU A 104 -21.60 9.57 7.67
N TRP A 105 -21.25 10.85 7.77
CA TRP A 105 -22.06 11.82 8.52
C TRP A 105 -23.09 12.57 7.67
N GLN A 106 -22.76 12.89 6.41
CA GLN A 106 -23.54 13.82 5.60
C GLN A 106 -24.74 13.16 4.91
N GLY A 107 -24.60 11.91 4.44
CA GLY A 107 -25.68 11.27 3.67
C GLY A 107 -26.08 12.10 2.45
N ASN A 108 -27.37 12.10 2.08
CA ASN A 108 -27.94 12.99 1.03
C ASN A 108 -28.82 14.10 1.64
N LYS A 109 -28.41 14.70 2.75
CA LYS A 109 -29.12 15.87 3.30
C LYS A 109 -28.54 17.12 2.63
N GLU A 110 -29.40 17.98 2.06
CA GLU A 110 -29.02 19.31 1.55
C GLU A 110 -28.34 20.17 2.64
N LYS A 111 -28.65 19.90 3.91
CA LYS A 111 -27.99 20.50 5.07
C LYS A 111 -26.71 19.74 5.43
N LYS A 112 -25.64 20.47 5.76
CA LYS A 112 -24.38 19.91 6.29
C LYS A 112 -24.68 18.96 7.47
N GLY A 113 -24.33 17.69 7.32
CA GLY A 113 -24.41 16.72 8.43
C GLY A 113 -23.40 17.08 9.52
N PHE A 114 -23.84 17.12 10.78
CA PHE A 114 -22.98 17.42 11.91
C PHE A 114 -22.03 16.26 12.19
N HIS A 115 -20.74 16.56 12.35
CA HIS A 115 -19.74 15.59 12.79
C HIS A 115 -19.85 15.42 14.31
N LEU A 116 -20.65 14.44 14.75
CA LEU A 116 -20.94 14.23 16.17
C LEU A 116 -19.71 13.76 16.96
N VAL A 117 -18.79 13.04 16.30
CA VAL A 117 -17.64 12.40 16.95
C VAL A 117 -16.36 12.74 16.20
N LYS A 118 -15.28 13.00 16.94
CA LYS A 118 -13.93 13.21 16.39
C LYS A 118 -13.53 12.01 15.53
N TRP A 119 -13.04 12.26 14.31
CA TRP A 119 -12.70 11.18 13.36
C TRP A 119 -11.71 10.17 13.91
N LYS A 120 -10.72 10.61 14.69
CA LYS A 120 -9.75 9.72 15.36
C LYS A 120 -10.41 8.71 16.30
N SER A 121 -11.50 9.10 16.96
CA SER A 121 -12.30 8.21 17.82
C SER A 121 -13.20 7.29 16.99
N VAL A 122 -13.68 7.75 15.83
CA VAL A 122 -14.49 6.91 14.92
C VAL A 122 -13.68 5.76 14.33
N ILE A 123 -12.43 6.02 13.92
CA ILE A 123 -11.52 5.02 13.32
C ILE A 123 -10.79 4.16 14.37
N SER A 124 -11.07 4.31 15.66
CA SER A 124 -10.52 3.41 16.66
C SER A 124 -11.21 2.04 16.57
N GLY A 125 -10.55 1.00 17.09
CA GLY A 125 -11.13 -0.34 17.10
C GLY A 125 -12.42 -0.39 17.92
N LYS A 126 -13.33 -1.30 17.58
CA LYS A 126 -14.59 -1.48 18.32
C LYS A 126 -14.38 -1.75 19.81
N LYS A 127 -13.33 -2.50 20.15
CA LYS A 127 -12.90 -2.75 21.54
C LYS A 127 -12.56 -1.47 22.31
N ASN A 128 -12.14 -0.42 21.60
CA ASN A 128 -11.75 0.87 22.15
C ASN A 128 -12.86 1.92 21.96
N GLY A 129 -14.12 1.49 21.76
CA GLY A 129 -15.28 2.38 21.61
C GLY A 129 -15.44 3.05 20.24
N GLY A 130 -14.66 2.67 19.22
CA GLY A 130 -14.80 3.19 17.86
C GLY A 130 -15.80 2.42 17.00
N LEU A 131 -16.03 2.91 15.78
CA LEU A 131 -16.95 2.27 14.83
C LEU A 131 -16.31 1.11 14.05
N GLY A 132 -15.01 0.87 14.24
CA GLY A 132 -14.28 -0.19 13.53
C GLY A 132 -13.93 0.16 12.08
N ILE A 133 -13.90 1.44 11.73
CA ILE A 133 -13.34 1.92 10.45
C ILE A 133 -11.82 1.80 10.51
N LYS A 134 -11.17 1.28 9.46
CA LYS A 134 -9.72 1.08 9.48
C LYS A 134 -8.97 2.41 9.44
N ASN A 135 -7.97 2.54 10.31
CA ASN A 135 -6.98 3.60 10.18
C ASN A 135 -6.02 3.28 9.03
N LEU A 136 -6.10 4.07 7.94
CA LEU A 136 -5.34 3.83 6.72
C LEU A 136 -3.82 3.84 6.92
N ASN A 137 -3.31 4.72 7.79
CA ASN A 137 -1.87 4.80 8.06
C ASN A 137 -1.38 3.53 8.74
N LEU A 138 -2.12 3.06 9.76
CA LEU A 138 -1.80 1.80 10.44
C LEU A 138 -1.95 0.59 9.51
N GLN A 139 -3.00 0.57 8.68
CA GLN A 139 -3.22 -0.49 7.71
C GLN A 139 -2.09 -0.54 6.66
N SER A 140 -1.67 0.61 6.12
CA SER A 140 -0.57 0.67 5.14
C SER A 140 0.75 0.18 5.75
N LYS A 141 1.09 0.63 6.97
CA LYS A 141 2.26 0.12 7.69
C LYS A 141 2.19 -1.40 7.90
N ALA A 142 1.07 -1.90 8.41
CA ALA A 142 0.91 -3.34 8.66
C ALA A 142 1.02 -4.19 7.39
N LEU A 143 0.51 -3.71 6.25
CA LEU A 143 0.63 -4.41 4.97
C LEU A 143 2.07 -4.45 4.45
N GLN A 144 2.86 -3.40 4.68
CA GLN A 144 4.28 -3.39 4.34
C GLN A 144 5.09 -4.29 5.28
N MET A 145 4.80 -4.26 6.58
CA MET A 145 5.39 -5.19 7.55
C MET A 145 5.10 -6.65 7.20
N LYS A 146 3.92 -6.96 6.64
CA LYS A 146 3.61 -8.30 6.12
C LYS A 146 4.59 -8.73 5.02
N TRP A 147 5.06 -7.83 4.17
CA TRP A 147 6.09 -8.15 3.17
C TRP A 147 7.44 -8.43 3.81
N LEU A 148 7.83 -7.65 4.81
CA LEU A 148 9.04 -7.91 5.58
C LEU A 148 8.98 -9.27 6.29
N TRP A 149 7.85 -9.60 6.89
CA TRP A 149 7.64 -10.89 7.53
C TRP A 149 7.72 -12.06 6.54
N LYS A 150 7.14 -11.89 5.34
CA LYS A 150 7.28 -12.89 4.26
C LYS A 150 8.74 -13.08 3.86
N TYR A 151 9.47 -11.97 3.69
CA TYR A 151 10.89 -12.00 3.37
C TYR A 151 11.70 -12.74 4.45
N ALA A 152 11.49 -12.40 5.72
CA ALA A 152 12.19 -12.99 6.86
C ALA A 152 11.96 -14.51 6.99
N ASN A 153 10.73 -14.97 6.77
CA ASN A 153 10.41 -16.40 6.87
C ASN A 153 11.01 -17.23 5.72
N GLY A 154 11.35 -16.58 4.60
CA GLY A 154 12.20 -17.10 3.54
C GLY A 154 11.67 -18.35 2.88
N ASN A 155 10.90 -18.15 1.81
CA ASN A 155 10.45 -19.22 0.91
C ASN A 155 11.32 -19.30 -0.37
N GLN A 156 12.44 -18.58 -0.42
CA GLN A 156 13.35 -18.46 -1.59
C GLN A 156 12.61 -18.17 -2.90
N LEU A 157 11.58 -17.33 -2.81
CA LEU A 157 10.79 -16.95 -3.98
C LEU A 157 11.63 -16.06 -4.91
N LEU A 158 11.29 -16.04 -6.20
CA LEU A 158 12.03 -15.26 -7.20
C LEU A 158 12.19 -13.78 -6.81
N TRP A 159 11.15 -13.17 -6.25
CA TRP A 159 11.21 -11.77 -5.82
C TRP A 159 12.17 -11.55 -4.64
N GLU A 160 12.33 -12.53 -3.74
CA GLU A 160 13.28 -12.45 -2.61
C GLU A 160 14.71 -12.43 -3.15
N ARG A 161 15.02 -13.30 -4.12
CA ARG A 161 16.34 -13.34 -4.78
C ARG A 161 16.66 -12.03 -5.51
N VAL A 162 15.67 -11.42 -6.15
CA VAL A 162 15.84 -10.10 -6.80
C VAL A 162 16.14 -9.01 -5.77
N ILE A 163 15.47 -9.05 -4.62
CA ILE A 163 15.73 -8.10 -3.52
C ILE A 163 17.12 -8.31 -2.93
N GLU A 164 17.53 -9.55 -2.68
CA GLU A 164 18.87 -9.91 -2.16
C GLU A 164 19.98 -9.47 -3.12
N ALA A 165 19.83 -9.77 -4.42
CA ALA A 165 20.80 -9.39 -5.44
C ALA A 165 20.94 -7.87 -5.57
N LYS A 166 19.84 -7.12 -5.38
CA LYS A 166 19.83 -5.66 -5.54
C LYS A 166 20.28 -4.90 -4.29
N TYR A 167 19.85 -5.33 -3.10
CA TYR A 167 20.02 -4.57 -1.86
C TYR A 167 21.07 -5.15 -0.90
N ILE A 168 21.60 -6.33 -1.22
CA ILE A 168 22.63 -7.04 -0.45
C ILE A 168 22.12 -7.42 0.96
N LEU A 169 22.42 -8.65 1.39
CA LEU A 169 22.09 -9.12 2.73
C LEU A 169 23.00 -8.43 3.78
N GLU A 170 22.39 -7.96 4.86
CA GLU A 170 23.09 -7.49 6.06
C GLU A 170 23.21 -8.63 7.08
N ASP A 171 22.14 -9.41 7.21
CA ASP A 171 22.03 -10.60 8.04
C ASP A 171 21.25 -11.68 7.25
N LYS A 172 21.24 -12.93 7.69
CA LYS A 172 20.62 -14.08 6.98
C LYS A 172 19.12 -13.93 6.70
N TRP A 173 18.47 -12.95 7.30
CA TRP A 173 17.04 -12.67 7.17
C TRP A 173 16.75 -11.18 6.96
N MET A 174 17.77 -10.31 6.80
CA MET A 174 17.64 -8.85 6.74
C MET A 174 18.50 -8.27 5.61
N THR A 175 17.95 -7.37 4.80
CA THR A 175 18.72 -6.62 3.81
C THR A 175 19.42 -5.42 4.45
N LYS A 176 20.50 -4.94 3.83
CA LYS A 176 21.12 -3.66 4.21
C LYS A 176 20.16 -2.50 4.08
N GLU A 177 20.40 -1.46 4.86
CA GLU A 177 19.69 -0.19 4.71
C GLU A 177 19.98 0.45 3.34
N VAL A 178 18.93 0.97 2.72
CA VAL A 178 19.04 1.62 1.41
C VAL A 178 19.38 3.09 1.61
N THR A 179 20.67 3.40 1.64
CA THR A 179 21.20 4.77 1.84
C THR A 179 21.36 5.57 0.54
N THR A 180 21.03 4.99 -0.61
CA THR A 180 21.26 5.63 -1.91
C THR A 180 20.49 6.95 -2.05
N PRO A 181 21.17 8.06 -2.45
CA PRO A 181 20.52 9.36 -2.60
C PRO A 181 19.57 9.44 -3.81
N TYR A 182 19.76 8.57 -4.82
CA TYR A 182 18.95 8.55 -6.03
C TYR A 182 17.84 7.51 -5.96
N GLY A 183 16.60 7.97 -6.18
CA GLY A 183 15.41 7.13 -6.30
C GLY A 183 14.87 6.65 -4.95
N VAL A 184 13.63 7.02 -4.65
CA VAL A 184 12.89 6.40 -3.54
C VAL A 184 12.42 5.04 -4.05
N SER A 185 13.16 3.98 -3.73
CA SER A 185 12.73 2.64 -4.12
C SER A 185 11.57 2.18 -3.24
N LEU A 186 10.68 1.37 -3.83
CA LEU A 186 9.60 0.71 -3.10
C LEU A 186 10.14 -0.09 -1.91
N TRP A 187 11.22 -0.85 -2.11
CA TRP A 187 11.84 -1.63 -1.04
C TRP A 187 12.41 -0.77 0.08
N ARG A 188 12.96 0.43 -0.21
CA ARG A 188 13.44 1.35 0.83
C ARG A 188 12.32 1.72 1.80
N SER A 189 11.14 2.04 1.28
CA SER A 189 9.99 2.40 2.11
C SER A 189 9.55 1.25 3.02
N ILE A 190 9.54 0.03 2.47
CA ILE A 190 9.18 -1.19 3.21
C ILE A 190 10.27 -1.51 4.25
N ARG A 191 11.56 -1.49 3.87
CA ARG A 191 12.72 -1.79 4.72
C ARG A 191 12.86 -0.83 5.91
N ASN A 192 12.43 0.42 5.78
CA ASN A 192 12.42 1.38 6.89
C ASN A 192 11.51 0.95 8.06
N LEU A 193 10.57 0.01 7.85
CA LEU A 193 9.70 -0.53 8.91
C LEU A 193 10.30 -1.75 9.62
N TRP A 194 11.55 -2.13 9.30
CA TRP A 194 12.15 -3.35 9.83
C TRP A 194 12.32 -3.33 11.33
N ASP A 195 12.70 -2.20 11.92
CA ASP A 195 12.86 -2.11 13.37
C ASP A 195 11.54 -2.31 14.10
N GLU A 196 10.44 -1.81 13.55
CA GLU A 196 9.10 -2.08 14.08
C GLU A 196 8.78 -3.59 14.02
N VAL A 197 9.16 -4.30 12.96
CA VAL A 197 8.98 -5.77 12.86
C VAL A 197 9.87 -6.51 13.85
N LYS A 198 11.17 -6.15 13.91
CA LYS A 198 12.17 -6.77 14.78
C LYS A 198 11.78 -6.64 16.26
N ASN A 199 11.36 -5.45 16.68
CA ASN A 199 10.96 -5.19 18.07
C ASN A 199 9.68 -5.94 18.49
N ASN A 200 8.82 -6.28 17.53
CA ASN A 200 7.57 -7.00 17.77
C ASN A 200 7.63 -8.49 17.40
N SER A 201 8.82 -9.02 17.09
CA SER A 201 9.01 -10.41 16.67
C SER A 201 9.96 -11.15 17.62
N LYS A 202 9.82 -12.48 17.67
CA LYS A 202 10.76 -13.36 18.36
C LYS A 202 11.26 -14.42 17.40
N VAL A 203 12.55 -14.71 17.43
CA VAL A 203 13.17 -15.76 16.62
C VAL A 203 13.06 -17.07 17.39
N LYS A 204 12.40 -18.07 16.80
CA LYS A 204 12.45 -19.44 17.29
C LYS A 204 13.54 -20.19 16.54
N VAL A 205 14.58 -20.59 17.25
CA VAL A 205 15.71 -21.33 16.68
C VAL A 205 15.28 -22.78 16.44
N PHE A 206 15.32 -23.21 15.19
CA PHE A 206 15.11 -24.61 14.81
C PHE A 206 16.48 -25.24 14.48
N ASP A 207 16.80 -25.39 13.20
CA ASP A 207 18.03 -26.02 12.71
C ASP A 207 19.29 -25.14 12.77
N GLY A 208 19.17 -23.91 13.29
CA GLY A 208 20.27 -22.94 13.42
C GLY A 208 20.80 -22.37 12.10
N ARG A 209 20.30 -22.78 10.93
CA ARG A 209 20.86 -22.34 9.63
C ARG A 209 20.68 -20.84 9.42
N LYS A 210 19.58 -20.28 9.90
CA LYS A 210 19.23 -18.85 9.78
C LYS A 210 19.50 -18.03 11.04
N THR A 211 20.03 -18.62 12.11
CA THR A 211 20.28 -17.91 13.38
C THR A 211 21.76 -18.00 13.73
N MET A 212 22.42 -16.85 13.85
CA MET A 212 23.79 -16.80 14.39
C MET A 212 23.69 -16.62 15.90
N PHE A 213 24.10 -17.64 16.64
CA PHE A 213 24.14 -17.58 18.12
C PHE A 213 25.37 -16.81 18.61
N TRP A 214 26.41 -16.73 17.78
CA TRP A 214 27.68 -16.09 18.06
C TRP A 214 27.96 -15.05 16.97
N LYS A 215 28.52 -13.91 17.37
CA LYS A 215 28.83 -12.76 16.52
C LYS A 215 30.31 -12.74 16.19
#